data_AF-A8U4Q5-F1
#
_entry.id   AF-A8U4Q5-F1
#
_cell.length_a   1.000
_cell.length_b   1.000
_cell.length_c   1.000
_cell.angle_alpha   90.00
_cell.angle_beta   90.00
_cell.angle_gamma   90.00
#
_symmetry.space_group_name_H-M   'P 1'
#
loop_
_entity.id
_entity.type
_entity.pdbx_description
1 polymer ?
#
loop_
_entity_poly.entity_id
_entity_poly.type
_entity_poly.pdbx_seq_one_letter_code
_entity_poly.pdbx_strand_id
1 'polypeptide(L)'
;MDAPDSDLFDVLSYVLFTNPPKTRQERAQGVRSAGLAATDGDMKELLLAILRAYEAVGETELATKKLGTFLTARFGSVSEGKKKLGGLPAVRDAFRTMQTSLYAG
;
A
#
# COMPACT_ATOMS: atom_id res chain seq x y z
N MET A 1 -21.30 -0.16 20.25
CA MET A 1 -21.05 0.82 19.17
C MET A 1 -19.55 0.93 19.08
N ASP A 2 -18.91 0.21 18.18
CA ASP A 2 -17.46 0.27 18.00
C ASP A 2 -17.16 0.11 16.52
N ALA A 3 -16.86 1.23 15.86
CA ALA A 3 -16.24 1.24 14.55
C ALA A 3 -14.87 1.94 14.71
N PRO A 4 -13.76 1.18 14.83
CA PRO A 4 -12.42 1.77 14.79
C PRO A 4 -11.70 1.53 13.45
N ASP A 5 -12.36 0.95 12.43
CA ASP A 5 -11.72 0.60 11.14
C ASP A 5 -12.15 1.51 9.97
N SER A 6 -12.94 2.57 10.24
CA SER A 6 -13.64 3.33 9.18
C SER A 6 -12.88 4.54 8.62
N ASP A 7 -11.74 4.95 9.18
CA ASP A 7 -11.13 6.22 8.73
C ASP A 7 -10.37 6.12 7.39
N LEU A 8 -9.84 4.94 7.04
CA LEU A 8 -9.16 4.77 5.74
C LEU A 8 -10.13 4.40 4.62
N PHE A 9 -11.26 3.75 4.94
CA PHE A 9 -12.23 3.26 3.97
C PHE A 9 -13.33 4.29 3.62
N ASP A 10 -13.78 5.12 4.57
CA ASP A 10 -14.85 6.09 4.31
C ASP A 10 -14.37 7.26 3.42
N VAL A 11 -13.10 7.65 3.54
CA VAL A 11 -12.55 8.75 2.72
C VAL A 11 -12.28 8.31 1.28
N LEU A 12 -11.88 7.05 1.07
CA LEU A 12 -11.62 6.51 -0.28
C LEU A 12 -12.91 6.24 -1.07
N SER A 13 -14.01 5.94 -0.38
CA SER A 13 -15.31 5.70 -1.02
C SER A 13 -15.91 6.98 -1.63
N TYR A 14 -15.68 8.15 -1.00
CA TYR A 14 -16.20 9.43 -1.48
C TYR A 14 -15.46 9.96 -2.72
N VAL A 15 -14.16 9.70 -2.84
CA VAL A 15 -13.32 10.17 -3.97
C VAL A 15 -13.59 9.40 -5.27
N LEU A 16 -14.22 8.22 -5.20
CA LEU A 16 -14.50 7.39 -6.38
C LEU A 16 -15.53 8.00 -7.35
N PHE A 17 -16.31 9.01 -6.93
CA PHE A 17 -17.49 9.46 -7.68
C PHE A 17 -17.34 10.79 -8.44
N THR A 18 -16.25 11.55 -8.25
CA THR A 18 -16.22 12.96 -8.71
C THR A 18 -15.02 13.37 -9.58
N ASN A 19 -14.04 12.49 -9.83
CA ASN A 19 -12.93 12.76 -10.76
C ASN A 19 -13.05 11.88 -12.02
N PRO A 20 -12.57 12.33 -13.21
CA PRO A 20 -12.43 11.43 -14.34
C PRO A 20 -11.62 10.21 -13.86
N PRO A 21 -12.17 8.99 -13.93
CA PRO A 21 -11.66 7.89 -13.12
C PRO A 21 -10.28 7.47 -13.63
N LYS A 22 -9.21 7.94 -12.98
CA LYS A 22 -7.88 7.32 -13.12
C LYS A 22 -8.06 5.86 -12.75
N THR A 23 -7.82 4.98 -13.71
CA THR A 23 -7.85 3.53 -13.52
C THR A 23 -6.86 3.12 -12.43
N ARG A 24 -7.07 1.95 -11.83
CA ARG A 24 -6.13 1.38 -10.83
C ARG A 24 -4.71 1.29 -11.41
N GLN A 25 -4.62 0.98 -12.71
CA GLN A 25 -3.40 0.92 -13.50
C GLN A 25 -2.72 2.28 -13.59
N GLU A 26 -3.47 3.35 -13.88
CA GLU A 26 -2.90 4.71 -13.94
C GLU A 26 -2.41 5.20 -12.57
N ARG A 27 -3.16 4.94 -11.50
CA ARG A 27 -2.74 5.27 -10.13
C ARG A 27 -1.47 4.52 -9.75
N ALA A 28 -1.44 3.21 -10.01
CA ALA A 28 -0.28 2.39 -9.73
C ALA A 28 0.94 2.80 -10.57
N GLN A 29 0.75 3.14 -11.84
CA GLN A 29 1.82 3.67 -12.68
C GLN A 29 2.37 4.99 -12.13
N GLY A 30 1.52 5.90 -11.65
CA GLY A 30 1.96 7.14 -10.98
C GLY A 30 2.84 6.86 -9.77
N VAL A 31 2.44 5.90 -8.93
CA VAL A 31 3.22 5.49 -7.75
C VAL A 31 4.55 4.83 -8.11
N ARG A 32 4.60 3.98 -9.15
CA ARG A 32 5.88 3.42 -9.63
C ARG A 32 6.85 4.48 -10.09
N SER A 33 6.33 5.48 -10.80
CA SER A 33 7.13 6.52 -11.45
C SER A 33 7.68 7.54 -10.45
N ALA A 34 6.86 7.95 -9.48
CA ALA A 34 7.17 9.05 -8.57
C ALA A 34 7.26 8.63 -7.10
N GLY A 35 6.37 7.74 -6.64
CA GLY A 35 6.22 7.39 -5.23
C GLY A 35 7.28 6.45 -4.66
N LEU A 36 7.97 5.68 -5.52
CA LEU A 36 8.99 4.70 -5.11
C LEU A 36 10.43 5.13 -5.44
N ALA A 37 10.64 6.33 -5.97
CA ALA A 37 11.97 6.79 -6.39
C ALA A 37 12.96 6.90 -5.22
N ALA A 38 12.48 7.27 -4.02
CA ALA A 38 13.29 7.37 -2.81
C ALA A 38 13.38 6.05 -2.01
N THR A 39 12.73 4.97 -2.48
CA THR A 39 12.71 3.67 -1.80
C THR A 39 13.48 2.65 -2.62
N ASP A 40 14.47 2.01 -2.01
CA ASP A 40 15.31 1.00 -2.66
C ASP A 40 15.36 -0.32 -1.86
N GLY A 41 15.92 -1.35 -2.50
CA GLY A 41 16.13 -2.67 -1.91
C GLY A 41 14.83 -3.39 -1.53
N ASP A 42 14.88 -4.13 -0.42
CA ASP A 42 13.81 -5.01 0.05
C ASP A 42 12.48 -4.27 0.30
N MET A 43 12.55 -3.00 0.72
CA MET A 43 11.35 -2.19 0.94
C MET A 43 10.65 -1.88 -0.38
N LYS A 44 11.43 -1.51 -1.42
CA LYS A 44 10.89 -1.21 -2.75
C LYS A 44 10.18 -2.43 -3.33
N GLU A 45 10.81 -3.60 -3.23
CA GLU A 45 10.22 -4.84 -3.77
C GLU A 45 8.96 -5.26 -3.01
N LEU A 46 8.90 -5.05 -1.69
CA LEU A 46 7.67 -5.24 -0.91
C LEU A 46 6.56 -4.34 -1.43
N LEU A 47 6.81 -3.04 -1.59
CA LEU A 47 5.81 -2.07 -2.07
C LEU A 47 5.37 -2.40 -3.51
N LEU A 48 6.28 -2.81 -4.39
CA LEU A 48 5.95 -3.26 -5.75
C LEU A 48 5.09 -4.52 -5.76
N ALA A 49 5.28 -5.44 -4.83
CA ALA A 49 4.43 -6.63 -4.70
C ALA A 49 3.00 -6.25 -4.29
N ILE A 50 2.86 -5.34 -3.32
CA ILE A 50 1.57 -4.82 -2.89
C ILE A 50 0.88 -4.06 -4.02
N LEU A 51 1.63 -3.22 -4.74
CA LEU A 51 1.11 -2.42 -5.85
C LEU A 51 0.58 -3.29 -6.99
N ARG A 52 1.28 -4.39 -7.31
CA ARG A 52 0.78 -5.38 -8.29
C ARG A 52 -0.50 -6.07 -7.81
N ALA A 53 -0.59 -6.42 -6.53
CA ALA A 53 -1.80 -7.02 -5.97
C ALA A 53 -2.98 -6.04 -6.03
N TYR A 54 -2.74 -4.76 -5.72
CA TYR A 54 -3.72 -3.68 -5.86
C TYR A 54 -4.23 -3.51 -7.30
N GLU A 55 -3.35 -3.54 -8.30
CA GLU A 55 -3.78 -3.46 -9.69
C GLU A 55 -4.66 -4.64 -10.12
N ALA A 56 -4.30 -5.84 -9.66
CA ALA A 56 -5.00 -7.06 -10.05
C ALA A 56 -6.35 -7.22 -9.34
N VAL A 57 -6.40 -6.95 -8.03
CA VAL A 57 -7.55 -7.26 -7.18
C VAL A 57 -8.30 -6.01 -6.74
N GLY A 58 -7.59 -4.92 -6.46
CA GLY A 58 -8.14 -3.64 -6.02
C GLY A 58 -7.83 -3.29 -4.57
N GLU A 59 -8.63 -2.36 -4.05
CA GLU A 59 -8.50 -1.66 -2.77
C GLU A 59 -8.37 -2.60 -1.57
N THR A 60 -8.95 -3.80 -1.64
CA THR A 60 -8.90 -4.80 -0.57
C THR A 60 -7.47 -5.26 -0.25
N GLU A 61 -6.54 -5.18 -1.21
CA GLU A 61 -5.13 -5.51 -1.00
C GLU A 61 -4.36 -4.42 -0.26
N LEU A 62 -4.93 -3.21 -0.16
CA LEU A 62 -4.36 -2.11 0.61
C LEU A 62 -4.78 -2.15 2.09
N ALA A 63 -5.55 -3.15 2.55
CA ALA A 63 -5.91 -3.22 3.95
C ALA A 63 -4.68 -3.47 4.84
N THR A 64 -4.51 -2.72 5.94
CA THR A 64 -3.36 -2.86 6.86
C THR A 64 -3.16 -4.29 7.35
N LYS A 65 -4.24 -5.06 7.53
CA LYS A 65 -4.19 -6.49 7.91
C LYS A 65 -3.48 -7.38 6.87
N LYS A 66 -3.46 -6.99 5.60
CA LYS A 66 -2.76 -7.70 4.51
C LYS A 66 -1.25 -7.49 4.56
N LEU A 67 -0.76 -6.43 5.19
CA LEU A 67 0.68 -6.13 5.28
C LEU A 67 1.47 -7.31 5.88
N GLY A 68 0.93 -7.96 6.92
CA GLY A 68 1.55 -9.15 7.50
C GLY A 68 1.62 -10.34 6.53
N THR A 69 0.64 -10.47 5.64
CA THR A 69 0.64 -11.52 4.60
C THR A 69 1.74 -11.24 3.57
N PHE A 70 1.90 -10.00 3.12
CA PHE A 70 2.97 -9.62 2.20
C PHE A 70 4.37 -9.79 2.82
N LEU A 71 4.53 -9.41 4.10
CA LEU A 71 5.78 -9.64 4.81
C LEU A 71 6.11 -11.14 4.93
N THR A 72 5.12 -11.96 5.27
CA THR A 72 5.32 -13.41 5.39
C THR A 72 5.62 -14.04 4.04
N ALA A 73 4.89 -13.67 2.98
CA ALA A 73 5.11 -14.19 1.63
C ALA A 73 6.51 -13.86 1.09
N ARG A 74 7.06 -12.68 1.42
CA ARG A 74 8.36 -12.24 0.92
C ARG A 74 9.54 -12.67 1.81
N PHE A 75 9.38 -12.65 3.13
CA PHE A 75 10.47 -12.82 4.09
C PHE A 75 10.34 -14.07 4.97
N GLY A 76 9.34 -14.91 4.73
CA GLY A 76 9.07 -16.13 5.49
C GLY A 76 8.35 -15.89 6.83
N SER A 77 8.50 -14.72 7.44
CA SER A 77 7.70 -14.31 8.60
C SER A 77 7.62 -12.79 8.72
N VAL A 78 6.60 -12.32 9.45
CA VAL A 78 6.47 -10.90 9.82
C VAL A 78 7.67 -10.41 10.63
N SER A 79 8.23 -11.25 11.52
CA SER A 79 9.36 -10.88 12.37
C SER A 79 10.63 -10.62 11.53
N GLU A 80 10.93 -11.52 10.60
CA GLU A 80 12.10 -11.40 9.72
C GLU A 80 11.95 -10.24 8.74
N GLY A 81 10.75 -10.04 8.19
CA GLY A 81 10.46 -8.88 7.35
C GLY A 81 10.70 -7.56 8.09
N LYS A 82 10.25 -7.44 9.34
CA LYS A 82 10.51 -6.24 10.16
C LYS A 82 12.01 -6.02 10.37
N LYS A 83 12.78 -7.06 10.71
CA LYS A 83 14.23 -6.93 10.93
C LYS A 83 14.97 -6.42 9.69
N LYS A 84 14.64 -6.97 8.52
CA LYS A 84 15.26 -6.57 7.25
C LYS A 84 14.89 -5.16 6.80
N LEU A 85 13.69 -4.70 7.16
CA LEU A 85 13.12 -3.45 6.66
C LEU A 85 13.27 -2.26 7.62
N GLY A 86 14.08 -2.37 8.67
CA GLY A 86 14.27 -1.29 9.65
C GLY A 86 13.17 -1.16 10.70
N GLY A 87 12.37 -2.23 10.89
CA GLY A 87 11.34 -2.33 11.92
C GLY A 87 9.92 -2.12 11.40
N LEU A 88 8.94 -2.44 12.25
CA LEU A 88 7.52 -2.26 11.90
C LEU A 88 7.12 -0.80 11.59
N PRO A 89 7.63 0.23 12.30
CA PRO A 89 7.29 1.62 12.00
C PRO A 89 7.66 1.99 10.56
N ALA A 90 8.90 1.72 10.14
CA ALA A 90 9.39 2.01 8.79
C ALA A 90 8.51 1.35 7.70
N VAL A 91 8.12 0.08 7.91
CA VAL A 91 7.24 -0.63 6.97
C VAL A 91 5.85 0.02 6.90
N ARG A 92 5.27 0.38 8.05
CA ARG A 92 3.94 1.00 8.11
C ARG A 92 3.94 2.39 7.46
N ASP A 93 4.98 3.17 7.67
CA ASP A 93 5.11 4.52 7.12
C ASP A 93 5.28 4.48 5.60
N ALA A 94 6.12 3.56 5.11
CA ALA A 94 6.30 3.34 3.68
C ALA A 94 4.99 2.85 3.00
N PHE A 95 4.29 1.91 3.64
CA PHE A 95 3.00 1.41 3.17
C PHE A 95 1.94 2.53 3.12
N ARG A 96 1.84 3.35 4.18
CA ARG A 96 0.91 4.49 4.23
C ARG A 96 1.23 5.53 3.17
N THR A 97 2.52 5.86 2.99
CA THR A 97 2.98 6.80 1.96
C THR A 97 2.55 6.31 0.57
N MET A 98 2.76 5.03 0.27
CA MET A 98 2.33 4.43 -1.00
C MET A 98 0.80 4.52 -1.19
N GLN A 99 0.01 4.21 -0.15
CA GLN A 99 -1.45 4.33 -0.20
C GLN A 99 -1.90 5.78 -0.46
N THR A 100 -1.30 6.75 0.21
CA THR A 100 -1.58 8.18 -0.02
C THR A 100 -1.22 8.57 -1.45
N SER A 101 -0.07 8.14 -1.95
CA SER A 101 0.34 8.44 -3.33
C SER A 101 -0.56 7.81 -4.39
N LEU A 102 -1.22 6.68 -4.12
CA LEU A 102 -2.21 6.10 -5.04
C LEU A 102 -3.40 7.04 -5.27
N TYR A 103 -3.82 7.78 -4.25
CA TYR A 103 -5.02 8.62 -4.30
C TYR A 103 -4.72 10.12 -4.25
N ALA A 104 -3.45 10.51 -4.22
CA ALA A 104 -3.02 11.86 -4.47
C ALA A 104 -3.32 12.19 -5.95
N GLY A 105 -4.30 13.08 -6.16
CA GLY A 105 -4.80 13.48 -7.48
C GLY A 105 -3.79 14.26 -8.30
#